data_AF-A0A1A7WDD7-F1
#
_entry.id   AF-A0A1A7WDD7-F1
#
_cell.length_a   1.000
_cell.length_b   1.000
_cell.length_c   1.000
_cell.angle_alpha   90.00
_cell.angle_beta   90.00
_cell.angle_gamma   90.00
#
_symmetry.space_group_name_H-M   'P 1'
#
loop_
_entity.id
_entity.type
_entity.pdbx_description
1 polymer ?
#
loop_
_entity_poly.entity_id
_entity_poly.type
_entity_poly.pdbx_seq_one_letter_code
_entity_poly.pdbx_strand_id
1 'polypeptide(L)'
;MWGEIDPPVRSQPSLFESENQSETSEEPAAAPPRRYEQNRATRRDTREAPREESAAESSCVAAMIEAVAMSGSPVKSQQIGDEELTVGERKQELLEQYRSRPLVFLERYHAHLKPEHLPAFAHVSADPRAQHYSGLVQTRASGCVNRTSVRNQRYAALRALQKEGLYFSEEQMRTREPLLYEQYIGQYLTDEE
;
A
#
# COMPACT_ATOMS: atom_id res chain seq x y z
N MET A 1 -7.39 -13.67 41.52
CA MET A 1 -7.86 -12.30 41.22
C MET A 1 -6.88 -11.66 40.25
N TRP A 2 -7.06 -11.86 38.95
CA TRP A 2 -6.32 -11.11 37.94
C TRP A 2 -7.17 -9.90 37.58
N GLY A 3 -6.60 -8.70 37.77
CA GLY A 3 -7.30 -7.43 37.59
C GLY A 3 -7.87 -7.29 36.18
N GLU A 4 -9.07 -6.72 36.11
CA GLU A 4 -9.73 -6.31 34.89
C GLU A 4 -8.77 -5.43 34.06
N ILE A 5 -8.63 -5.75 32.77
CA ILE A 5 -7.82 -4.93 31.86
C ILE A 5 -8.66 -3.71 31.51
N ASP A 6 -8.21 -2.52 31.94
CA ASP A 6 -8.89 -1.27 31.65
C ASP A 6 -9.08 -1.06 30.13
N PRO A 7 -10.24 -0.53 29.70
CA PRO A 7 -10.50 -0.23 28.30
C PRO A 7 -9.58 0.89 27.78
N PRO A 8 -9.33 0.95 26.46
CA PRO A 8 -8.38 1.91 25.89
C PRO A 8 -8.90 3.35 26.08
N VAL A 9 -8.07 4.19 26.70
CA VAL A 9 -8.32 5.63 26.87
C VAL A 9 -8.48 6.29 25.50
N ARG A 10 -9.64 6.93 25.25
CA ARG A 10 -9.83 7.84 24.12
C ARG A 10 -9.03 9.12 24.40
N SER A 11 -8.05 9.41 23.54
CA SER A 11 -7.35 10.69 23.54
C SER A 11 -8.31 11.82 23.20
N GLN A 12 -8.41 12.82 24.08
CA GLN A 12 -9.16 14.05 23.82
C GLN A 12 -8.40 14.93 22.82
N PRO A 13 -9.10 15.70 21.96
CA PRO A 13 -8.46 16.68 21.12
C PRO A 13 -7.92 17.84 21.98
N SER A 14 -6.64 18.13 21.80
CA SER A 14 -5.93 19.27 22.37
C SER A 14 -6.61 20.58 21.96
N LEU A 15 -7.26 21.24 22.92
CA LEU A 15 -7.73 22.62 22.84
C LEU A 15 -6.50 23.55 22.89
N PHE A 16 -6.17 24.19 21.77
CA PHE A 16 -5.28 25.34 21.77
C PHE A 16 -6.07 26.53 21.24
N GLU A 17 -6.37 27.45 22.14
CA GLU A 17 -7.06 28.70 21.86
C GLU A 17 -6.16 29.62 21.03
N SER A 18 -6.74 30.29 20.06
CA SER A 18 -6.23 31.56 19.54
C SER A 18 -7.44 32.38 19.13
N GLU A 19 -7.85 33.22 20.07
CA GLU A 19 -8.79 34.31 19.83
C GLU A 19 -8.18 35.29 18.82
N ASN A 20 -8.97 35.69 17.83
CA ASN A 20 -8.94 37.05 17.33
C ASN A 20 -10.34 37.40 16.83
N GLN A 21 -11.01 38.23 17.62
CA GLN A 21 -12.28 38.85 17.30
C GLN A 21 -12.05 40.06 16.39
N SER A 22 -12.86 40.17 15.34
CA SER A 22 -13.43 41.45 14.93
C SER A 22 -14.67 41.18 14.08
N GLU A 23 -15.84 41.37 14.70
CA GLU A 23 -17.15 41.47 14.05
C GLU A 23 -17.20 42.69 13.13
N THR A 24 -17.94 42.62 12.02
CA THR A 24 -19.14 43.46 11.80
C THR A 24 -19.85 43.07 10.50
N SER A 25 -21.17 43.05 10.63
CA SER A 25 -22.21 42.64 9.68
C SER A 25 -22.29 43.47 8.40
N GLU A 26 -22.79 42.86 7.32
CA GLU A 26 -24.05 43.25 6.65
C GLU A 26 -24.30 42.39 5.39
N GLU A 27 -25.46 41.72 5.37
CA GLU A 27 -26.14 41.19 4.17
C GLU A 27 -26.97 42.35 3.56
N PRO A 28 -27.22 42.44 2.23
CA PRO A 28 -28.31 41.63 1.66
C PRO A 28 -28.19 41.21 0.17
N ALA A 29 -28.92 40.14 -0.14
CA ALA A 29 -29.76 39.90 -1.33
C ALA A 29 -29.15 39.51 -2.71
N ALA A 30 -29.43 38.24 -3.05
CA ALA A 30 -30.11 37.74 -4.26
C ALA A 30 -29.29 37.13 -5.44
N ALA A 31 -29.74 35.91 -5.82
CA ALA A 31 -29.78 35.26 -7.14
C ALA A 31 -28.94 33.94 -7.32
N PRO A 32 -29.43 32.99 -8.16
CA PRO A 32 -29.35 31.52 -7.96
C PRO A 32 -28.10 30.87 -8.62
N PRO A 33 -27.88 29.54 -8.53
CA PRO A 33 -26.55 28.97 -8.70
C PRO A 33 -26.11 29.03 -10.17
N ARG A 34 -24.96 29.69 -10.38
CA ARG A 34 -24.27 29.74 -11.67
C ARG A 34 -23.75 28.35 -12.02
N ARG A 35 -24.55 27.66 -12.83
CA ARG A 35 -24.17 26.78 -13.95
C ARG A 35 -22.66 26.61 -14.10
N TYR A 36 -22.18 25.39 -13.88
CA TYR A 36 -20.83 24.96 -14.22
C TYR A 36 -20.63 25.15 -15.71
N GLU A 37 -19.92 26.22 -16.08
CA GLU A 37 -19.58 26.50 -17.47
C GLU A 37 -18.40 25.61 -17.89
N GLN A 38 -18.64 24.92 -19.00
CA GLN A 38 -17.67 24.22 -19.81
C GLN A 38 -16.47 25.13 -20.11
N ASN A 39 -15.32 24.85 -19.49
CA ASN A 39 -14.06 25.43 -19.92
C ASN A 39 -13.56 24.70 -21.17
N ARG A 40 -14.07 25.15 -22.32
CA ARG A 40 -13.47 24.94 -23.63
C ARG A 40 -12.31 25.93 -23.78
N ALA A 41 -11.12 25.55 -23.32
CA ALA A 41 -9.90 26.31 -23.54
C ALA A 41 -9.12 25.72 -24.74
N THR A 42 -9.30 26.40 -25.87
CA THR A 42 -8.29 26.77 -26.86
C THR A 42 -7.09 25.83 -27.05
N ARG A 43 -7.15 25.05 -28.14
CA ARG A 43 -5.98 24.40 -28.76
C ARG A 43 -4.94 25.48 -29.09
N ARG A 44 -3.85 25.54 -28.32
CA ARG A 44 -2.60 26.10 -28.80
C ARG A 44 -1.86 24.95 -29.47
N ASP A 45 -1.82 25.02 -30.78
CA ASP A 45 -1.05 24.16 -31.66
C ASP A 45 0.44 24.38 -31.37
N THR A 46 0.94 23.71 -30.33
CA THR A 46 2.37 23.57 -30.12
C THR A 46 2.73 22.31 -30.88
N ARG A 47 3.28 22.54 -32.07
CA ARG A 47 3.81 21.52 -32.98
C ARG A 47 4.89 20.73 -32.24
N GLU A 48 4.48 19.66 -31.56
CA GLU A 48 5.41 18.72 -30.93
C GLU A 48 6.19 18.02 -32.04
N ALA A 49 7.49 18.27 -32.06
CA ALA A 49 8.43 17.47 -32.81
C ALA A 49 8.37 16.01 -32.31
N PRO A 50 8.52 15.00 -33.18
CA PRO A 50 8.55 13.60 -32.75
C PRO A 50 9.72 13.42 -31.76
N ARG A 51 9.42 13.11 -30.50
CA ARG A 51 10.42 12.58 -29.57
C ARG A 51 10.85 11.24 -30.13
N GLU A 52 12.07 11.17 -30.65
CA GLU A 52 12.73 9.91 -30.92
C GLU A 52 12.93 9.21 -29.57
N GLU A 53 12.05 8.25 -29.25
CA GLU A 53 12.24 7.34 -28.13
C GLU A 53 13.60 6.65 -28.31
N SER A 54 14.48 6.76 -27.32
CA SER A 54 15.77 6.09 -27.43
C SER A 54 15.52 4.58 -27.46
N ALA A 55 16.22 3.82 -28.31
CA ALA A 55 16.03 2.37 -28.43
C ALA A 55 16.14 1.64 -27.07
N ALA A 56 16.89 2.22 -26.13
CA ALA A 56 17.02 1.74 -24.75
C ALA A 56 15.71 1.88 -23.94
N GLU A 57 14.99 3.00 -24.09
CA GLU A 57 13.69 3.21 -23.45
C GLU A 57 12.65 2.20 -23.98
N SER A 58 12.62 1.98 -25.30
CA SER A 58 11.72 0.99 -25.91
C SER A 58 12.03 -0.43 -25.44
N SER A 59 13.31 -0.78 -25.24
CA SER A 59 13.73 -2.08 -24.70
C SER A 59 13.33 -2.26 -23.23
N CYS A 60 13.53 -1.23 -22.39
CA CYS A 60 13.13 -1.25 -20.97
C CYS A 60 11.60 -1.43 -20.82
N VAL A 61 10.82 -0.70 -21.63
CA VAL A 61 9.36 -0.83 -21.67
C VAL A 61 8.94 -2.23 -22.11
N ALA A 62 9.55 -2.79 -23.16
CA ALA A 62 9.23 -4.14 -23.61
C ALA A 62 9.46 -5.21 -22.51
N ALA A 63 10.61 -5.15 -21.83
CA ALA A 63 10.94 -6.06 -20.73
C ALA A 63 9.97 -5.91 -19.54
N MET A 64 9.59 -4.67 -19.22
CA MET A 64 8.61 -4.37 -18.18
C MET A 64 7.24 -5.00 -18.49
N ILE A 65 6.74 -4.79 -19.71
CA ILE A 65 5.44 -5.31 -20.15
C ILE A 65 5.44 -6.84 -20.15
N GLU A 66 6.55 -7.46 -20.57
CA GLU A 66 6.72 -8.90 -20.49
C GLU A 66 6.68 -9.44 -19.06
N ALA A 67 7.37 -8.80 -18.12
CA ALA A 67 7.34 -9.20 -16.72
C ALA A 67 5.92 -9.18 -16.13
N VAL A 68 5.14 -8.14 -16.43
CA VAL A 68 3.75 -8.01 -15.95
C VAL A 68 2.81 -8.97 -16.67
N ALA A 69 3.01 -9.22 -17.96
CA ALA A 69 2.21 -10.18 -18.72
C ALA A 69 2.33 -11.60 -18.13
N MET A 70 3.54 -11.98 -17.73
CA MET A 70 3.87 -13.28 -17.13
C MET A 70 3.50 -13.41 -15.65
N SER A 71 3.16 -12.32 -14.96
CA SER A 71 2.91 -12.34 -13.51
C SER A 71 1.52 -12.86 -13.11
N GLY A 72 0.65 -13.16 -14.08
CA GLY A 72 -0.73 -13.57 -13.83
C GLY A 72 -1.65 -12.43 -13.36
N SER A 73 -1.20 -11.18 -13.38
CA SER A 73 -2.02 -10.04 -12.98
C SER A 73 -3.23 -9.82 -13.90
N PRO A 74 -4.38 -9.36 -13.37
CA PRO A 74 -5.56 -9.09 -14.18
C PRO A 74 -5.34 -7.84 -15.04
N VAL A 75 -5.15 -8.03 -16.34
CA VAL A 75 -4.91 -6.94 -17.29
C VAL A 75 -6.22 -6.23 -17.65
N LYS A 76 -7.27 -7.02 -17.91
CA LYS A 76 -8.59 -6.57 -18.36
C LYS A 76 -9.68 -7.30 -17.57
N SER A 77 -10.83 -6.67 -17.42
CA SER A 77 -12.01 -7.32 -16.84
C SER A 77 -12.51 -8.39 -17.83
N GLN A 78 -12.29 -9.67 -17.51
CA GLN A 78 -12.85 -10.80 -18.23
C GLN A 78 -14.05 -11.34 -17.46
N GLN A 79 -15.11 -11.73 -18.15
CA GLN A 79 -16.26 -12.39 -17.57
C GLN A 79 -15.99 -13.88 -17.39
N ILE A 80 -16.79 -14.52 -16.51
CA ILE A 80 -16.72 -15.97 -16.33
C ILE A 80 -17.16 -16.64 -17.64
N GLY A 81 -16.23 -17.35 -18.29
CA GLY A 81 -16.46 -18.03 -19.56
C GLY A 81 -15.78 -17.38 -20.78
N ASP A 82 -15.16 -16.21 -20.62
CA ASP A 82 -14.31 -15.63 -21.66
C ASP A 82 -13.03 -16.46 -21.85
N GLU A 83 -12.50 -16.49 -23.08
CA GLU A 83 -11.22 -17.13 -23.38
C GLU A 83 -10.08 -16.40 -22.64
N GLU A 84 -9.15 -17.18 -22.08
CA GLU A 84 -7.99 -16.62 -21.41
C GLU A 84 -7.14 -15.85 -22.43
N LEU A 85 -6.97 -14.54 -22.20
CA LEU A 85 -6.15 -13.68 -23.06
C LEU A 85 -4.77 -14.31 -23.30
N THR A 86 -4.42 -14.45 -24.58
CA THR A 86 -3.09 -14.94 -24.95
C THR A 86 -2.01 -13.98 -24.44
N VAL A 87 -0.79 -14.48 -24.22
CA VAL A 87 0.33 -13.65 -23.75
C VAL A 87 0.58 -12.45 -24.68
N GLY A 88 0.38 -12.62 -25.99
CA GLY A 88 0.49 -11.53 -26.97
C GLY A 88 -0.54 -10.43 -26.77
N GLU A 89 -1.82 -10.79 -26.62
CA GLU A 89 -2.90 -9.83 -26.37
C GLU A 89 -2.74 -9.13 -25.02
N ARG A 90 -2.29 -9.86 -23.99
CA ARG A 90 -1.96 -9.28 -22.68
C ARG A 90 -0.88 -8.21 -22.82
N LYS A 91 0.20 -8.49 -23.56
CA LYS A 91 1.28 -7.52 -23.80
C LYS A 91 0.74 -6.27 -24.52
N GLN A 92 -0.12 -6.45 -25.51
CA GLN A 92 -0.69 -5.34 -26.28
C GLN A 92 -1.56 -4.42 -25.41
N GLU A 93 -2.48 -4.99 -24.64
CA GLU A 93 -3.36 -4.23 -23.74
C GLU A 93 -2.55 -3.52 -22.64
N LEU A 94 -1.54 -4.18 -22.06
CA LEU A 94 -0.65 -3.54 -21.08
C LEU A 94 0.11 -2.36 -21.68
N LEU A 95 0.58 -2.48 -22.91
CA LEU A 95 1.31 -1.43 -23.61
C LEU A 95 0.41 -0.23 -23.91
N GLU A 96 -0.86 -0.47 -24.28
CA GLU A 96 -1.86 0.58 -24.43
C GLU A 96 -2.18 1.29 -23.11
N GLN A 97 -2.33 0.53 -22.01
CA GLN A 97 -2.53 1.08 -20.67
C GLN A 97 -1.36 1.93 -20.21
N TYR A 98 -0.13 1.50 -20.48
CA TYR A 98 1.08 2.25 -20.16
C TYR A 98 1.16 3.57 -20.92
N ARG A 99 0.90 3.55 -22.24
CA ARG A 99 0.93 4.75 -23.09
C ARG A 99 -0.16 5.76 -22.72
N SER A 100 -1.36 5.27 -22.40
CA SER A 100 -2.49 6.14 -22.07
C SER A 100 -2.41 6.71 -20.66
N ARG A 101 -2.05 5.88 -19.66
CA ARG A 101 -2.08 6.25 -18.23
C ARG A 101 -0.92 5.60 -17.47
N PRO A 102 0.33 6.10 -17.65
CA PRO A 102 1.52 5.51 -17.03
C PRO A 102 1.47 5.50 -15.49
N LEU A 103 0.86 6.51 -14.86
CA LEU A 103 0.72 6.57 -13.40
C LEU A 103 -0.23 5.49 -12.85
N VAL A 104 -1.37 5.29 -13.50
CA VAL A 104 -2.35 4.26 -13.12
C VAL A 104 -1.76 2.87 -13.37
N PHE A 105 -1.01 2.72 -14.46
CA PHE A 105 -0.27 1.50 -14.74
C PHE A 105 0.72 1.18 -13.61
N LEU A 106 1.51 2.16 -13.19
CA LEU A 106 2.48 1.99 -12.10
C LEU A 106 1.77 1.61 -10.80
N GLU A 107 0.72 2.33 -10.41
CA GLU A 107 -0.08 2.01 -9.22
C GLU A 107 -0.61 0.57 -9.24
N ARG A 108 -1.17 0.14 -10.37
CA ARG A 108 -1.78 -1.19 -10.49
C ARG A 108 -0.77 -2.32 -10.49
N TYR A 109 0.36 -2.13 -11.17
CA TYR A 109 1.30 -3.22 -11.45
C TYR A 109 2.62 -3.13 -10.66
N HIS A 110 2.81 -2.13 -9.79
CA HIS A 110 4.04 -1.98 -8.98
C HIS A 110 4.44 -3.26 -8.23
N ALA A 111 3.49 -4.12 -7.85
CA ALA A 111 3.74 -5.42 -7.20
C ALA A 111 4.63 -6.36 -8.03
N HIS A 112 4.55 -6.27 -9.36
CA HIS A 112 5.22 -7.16 -10.31
C HIS A 112 6.41 -6.50 -11.02
N LEU A 113 6.64 -5.21 -10.77
CA LEU A 113 7.76 -4.48 -11.36
C LEU A 113 9.10 -4.76 -10.65
N LYS A 114 10.20 -4.62 -11.38
CA LYS A 114 11.56 -4.66 -10.86
C LYS A 114 12.18 -3.27 -10.91
N PRO A 115 13.22 -2.98 -10.12
CA PRO A 115 13.94 -1.70 -10.18
C PRO A 115 14.45 -1.36 -11.58
N GLU A 116 14.82 -2.39 -12.36
CA GLU A 116 15.26 -2.28 -13.77
C GLU A 116 14.22 -1.65 -14.70
N HIS A 117 12.93 -1.71 -14.35
CA HIS A 117 11.83 -1.18 -15.15
C HIS A 117 11.50 0.28 -14.81
N LEU A 118 12.00 0.80 -13.68
CA LEU A 118 11.69 2.17 -13.24
C LEU A 118 12.14 3.28 -14.20
N PRO A 119 13.25 3.14 -14.97
CA PRO A 119 13.61 4.15 -15.97
C PRO A 119 12.51 4.43 -17.01
N ALA A 120 11.63 3.47 -17.30
CA ALA A 120 10.48 3.69 -18.19
C ALA A 120 9.59 4.85 -17.72
N PHE A 121 9.45 5.04 -16.40
CA PHE A 121 8.61 6.08 -15.80
C PHE A 121 9.33 7.41 -15.58
N ALA A 122 10.53 7.61 -16.14
CA ALA A 122 11.29 8.85 -15.98
C ALA A 122 10.47 10.09 -16.38
N HIS A 123 9.63 9.97 -17.41
CA HIS A 123 8.75 11.03 -17.90
C HIS A 123 7.64 11.45 -16.92
N VAL A 124 7.27 10.61 -15.94
CA VAL A 124 6.28 10.91 -14.88
C VAL A 124 6.89 11.01 -13.48
N SER A 125 8.22 10.95 -13.36
CA SER A 125 8.94 10.94 -12.08
C SER A 125 8.74 12.19 -11.22
N ALA A 126 8.28 13.30 -11.81
CA ALA A 126 7.94 14.52 -11.09
C ALA A 126 6.68 14.38 -10.20
N ASP A 127 5.79 13.42 -10.50
CA ASP A 127 4.57 13.20 -9.73
C ASP A 127 4.89 12.49 -8.40
N PRO A 128 4.39 12.99 -7.24
CA PRO A 128 4.59 12.34 -5.94
C PRO A 128 4.12 10.89 -5.89
N ARG A 129 3.06 10.53 -6.64
CA ARG A 129 2.58 9.15 -6.74
C ARG A 129 3.60 8.26 -7.44
N ALA A 130 4.22 8.75 -8.50
CA ALA A 130 5.26 8.00 -9.21
C ALA A 130 6.46 7.71 -8.30
N GLN A 131 6.86 8.71 -7.51
CA GLN A 131 7.94 8.58 -6.53
C GLN A 131 7.58 7.56 -5.44
N HIS A 132 6.35 7.62 -4.90
CA HIS A 132 5.88 6.69 -3.90
C HIS A 132 5.94 5.22 -4.39
N TYR A 133 5.32 4.93 -5.53
CA TYR A 133 5.28 3.56 -6.05
C TYR A 133 6.66 3.07 -6.50
N SER A 134 7.50 3.96 -7.04
CA SER A 134 8.90 3.64 -7.36
C SER A 134 9.70 3.29 -6.10
N GLY A 135 9.49 4.00 -5.01
CA GLY A 135 10.08 3.69 -3.70
C GLY A 135 9.64 2.34 -3.15
N LEU A 136 8.37 1.96 -3.35
CA LEU A 136 7.88 0.63 -2.95
C LEU A 136 8.58 -0.50 -3.74
N VAL A 137 8.76 -0.32 -5.05
CA VAL A 137 9.47 -1.28 -5.91
C VAL A 137 10.93 -1.44 -5.45
N GLN A 138 11.61 -0.33 -5.16
CA GLN A 138 12.99 -0.35 -4.65
C GLN A 138 13.07 -1.02 -3.27
N THR A 139 12.21 -0.64 -2.33
CA THR A 139 12.20 -1.19 -0.97
C THR A 139 12.01 -2.70 -0.97
N ARG A 140 11.10 -3.20 -1.81
CA ARG A 140 10.88 -4.64 -1.99
C ARG A 140 12.14 -5.33 -2.52
N ALA A 141 12.80 -4.74 -3.51
CA ALA A 141 14.00 -5.33 -4.12
C ALA A 141 15.22 -5.29 -3.17
N SER A 142 15.33 -4.28 -2.32
CA SER A 142 16.42 -4.16 -1.35
C SER A 142 16.35 -5.18 -0.21
N GLY A 143 15.24 -5.92 -0.07
CA GLY A 143 15.07 -6.90 1.01
C GLY A 143 15.09 -6.30 2.42
N CYS A 144 15.02 -4.97 2.54
CA CYS A 144 15.00 -4.28 3.81
C CYS A 144 13.67 -4.58 4.51
N VAL A 145 13.70 -5.53 5.44
CA VAL A 145 12.54 -5.82 6.29
C VAL A 145 12.23 -4.61 7.15
N ASN A 146 11.06 -4.01 6.91
CA ASN A 146 10.54 -2.92 7.73
C ASN A 146 10.49 -3.38 9.19
N ARG A 147 11.23 -2.70 10.08
CA ARG A 147 11.27 -3.04 11.52
C ARG A 147 9.87 -3.16 12.12
N THR A 148 8.95 -2.30 11.68
CA THR A 148 7.52 -2.34 12.05
C THR A 148 6.82 -3.61 11.56
N SER A 149 7.07 -4.04 10.33
CA SER A 149 6.50 -5.29 9.80
C SER A 149 6.96 -6.50 10.60
N VAL A 150 8.26 -6.59 10.91
CA VAL A 150 8.81 -7.67 11.75
C VAL A 150 8.20 -7.67 13.15
N ARG A 151 8.06 -6.49 13.76
CA ARG A 151 7.40 -6.35 15.07
C ARG A 151 5.94 -6.80 15.01
N ASN A 152 5.21 -6.41 13.97
CA ASN A 152 3.81 -6.78 13.78
C ASN A 152 3.65 -8.28 13.52
N GLN A 153 4.54 -8.89 12.74
CA GLN A 153 4.55 -10.34 12.51
C GLN A 153 4.80 -11.12 13.81
N ARG A 154 5.81 -10.72 14.58
CA ARG A 154 6.11 -11.33 15.90
C ARG A 154 4.93 -11.19 16.86
N TYR A 155 4.29 -10.02 16.87
CA TYR A 155 3.10 -9.79 17.68
C TYR A 155 1.92 -10.66 17.24
N ALA A 156 1.67 -10.79 15.94
CA ALA A 156 0.63 -11.67 15.41
C ALA A 156 0.88 -13.14 15.78
N ALA A 157 2.13 -13.60 15.68
CA ALA A 157 2.52 -14.93 16.12
C ALA A 157 2.26 -15.13 17.64
N LEU A 158 2.68 -14.18 18.48
CA LEU A 158 2.41 -14.23 19.93
C LEU A 158 0.90 -14.30 20.22
N ARG A 159 0.08 -13.51 19.52
CA ARG A 159 -1.38 -13.52 19.69
C ARG A 159 -2.01 -14.83 19.22
N ALA A 160 -1.50 -15.44 18.15
CA ALA A 160 -1.94 -16.76 17.73
C ALA A 160 -1.65 -17.81 18.81
N LEU A 161 -0.42 -17.81 19.36
CA LEU A 161 -0.03 -18.72 20.45
C LEU A 161 -0.88 -18.55 21.71
N GLN A 162 -1.21 -17.30 22.08
CA GLN A 162 -2.12 -17.02 23.20
C GLN A 162 -3.55 -17.48 22.93
N LYS A 163 -4.06 -17.28 21.70
CA LYS A 163 -5.42 -17.67 21.32
C LYS A 163 -5.58 -19.19 21.26
N GLU A 164 -4.58 -19.90 20.76
CA GLU A 164 -4.56 -21.36 20.73
C GLU A 164 -4.48 -21.95 22.14
N GLY A 165 -3.81 -21.27 23.07
CA GLY A 165 -3.73 -21.65 24.48
C GLY A 165 -2.80 -22.83 24.77
N LEU A 166 -2.44 -23.62 23.77
CA LEU A 166 -1.53 -24.77 23.92
C LEU A 166 -0.11 -24.31 24.26
N TYR A 167 0.40 -23.28 23.60
CA TYR A 167 1.81 -22.88 23.77
C TYR A 167 2.14 -22.38 25.19
N PHE A 168 1.16 -21.76 25.86
CA PHE A 168 1.28 -21.25 27.22
C PHE A 168 0.55 -22.13 28.25
N SER A 169 0.21 -23.38 27.90
CA SER A 169 -0.31 -24.33 28.88
C SER A 169 0.77 -24.69 29.87
N GLU A 170 0.36 -24.99 31.10
CA GLU A 170 1.25 -25.31 32.20
C GLU A 170 2.17 -26.49 31.87
N GLU A 171 1.62 -27.55 31.28
CA GLU A 171 2.36 -28.73 30.83
C GLU A 171 3.42 -28.38 29.77
N GLN A 172 3.08 -27.52 28.80
CA GLN A 172 4.00 -27.10 27.73
C GLN A 172 5.11 -26.19 28.26
N MET A 173 4.79 -25.30 29.21
CA MET A 173 5.80 -24.48 29.87
C MET A 173 6.77 -25.34 30.70
N ARG A 174 6.26 -26.28 31.49
CA ARG A 174 7.06 -27.24 32.28
C ARG A 174 7.98 -28.10 31.40
N THR A 175 7.47 -28.55 30.25
CA THR A 175 8.24 -29.40 29.33
C THR A 175 9.39 -28.65 28.66
N ARG A 176 9.20 -27.37 28.33
CA ARG A 176 10.21 -26.57 27.63
C ARG A 176 11.32 -26.08 28.53
N GLU A 177 10.95 -25.55 29.69
CA GLU A 177 11.91 -24.97 30.65
C GLU A 177 11.58 -25.43 32.08
N PRO A 178 11.94 -26.68 32.44
CA PRO A 178 11.52 -27.29 33.70
C PRO A 178 12.09 -26.59 34.94
N LEU A 179 13.34 -26.10 34.87
CA LEU A 179 13.95 -25.38 36.00
C LEU A 179 13.27 -24.04 36.26
N LEU A 180 12.95 -23.32 35.18
CA LEU A 180 12.26 -22.02 35.28
C LEU A 180 10.83 -22.20 35.80
N TYR A 181 10.16 -23.25 35.34
CA TYR A 181 8.84 -23.62 35.82
C TYR A 181 8.84 -23.85 37.33
N GLU A 182 9.76 -24.67 37.83
CA GLU A 182 9.84 -24.98 39.26
C GLU A 182 10.06 -23.71 40.10
N GLN A 183 10.95 -22.83 39.64
CA GLN A 183 11.28 -21.58 40.34
C GLN A 183 10.10 -20.59 40.42
N TYR A 184 9.24 -20.52 39.41
CA TYR A 184 8.19 -19.47 39.34
C TYR A 184 6.78 -19.99 39.57
N ILE A 185 6.52 -21.27 39.31
CA ILE A 185 5.19 -21.89 39.40
C ILE A 185 5.24 -23.08 40.37
N GLY A 186 6.16 -24.03 40.12
CA GLY A 186 6.23 -25.32 40.83
C GLY A 186 6.32 -25.20 42.35
N GLN A 187 7.18 -24.32 42.87
CA GLN A 187 7.35 -24.15 44.32
C GLN A 187 6.10 -23.66 45.08
N TYR A 188 5.08 -23.18 44.36
CA TYR A 188 3.83 -22.71 44.93
C TYR A 188 2.67 -23.68 44.71
N LEU A 189 2.87 -24.77 43.96
CA LEU A 189 1.89 -25.84 43.82
C LEU A 189 1.91 -26.69 45.10
N THR A 190 0.75 -26.86 45.71
CA THR A 190 0.57 -27.78 46.84
C THR A 190 0.28 -29.19 46.34
N ASP A 191 0.58 -30.22 47.14
CA ASP A 191 0.43 -31.64 46.79
C ASP A 191 -1.02 -32.07 46.41
N GLU A 192 -2.02 -31.19 46.57
CA GLU A 192 -3.45 -31.45 46.31
C GLU A 192 -3.95 -30.99 44.93
N GLU A 193 -3.14 -30.31 44.11
CA GLU A 193 -3.50 -29.80 42.77
C GLU A 193 -2.74 -30.53 41.64
#